data_AF-A0A7S2SIU9-F1
#
_entry.id   AF-A0A7S2SIU9-F1
#
_cell.length_a   1.000
_cell.length_b   1.000
_cell.length_c   1.000
_cell.angle_alpha   90.00
_cell.angle_beta   90.00
_cell.angle_gamma   90.00
#
_symmetry.space_group_name_H-M   'P 1'
#
loop_
_entity.id
_entity.type
_entity.pdbx_description
1 polymer ?
#
loop_
_entity_poly.entity_id
_entity_poly.type
_entity_poly.pdbx_seq_one_letter_code
_entity_poly.pdbx_strand_id
1 'polypeptide(L)'
;KEEVIVPSVHHVDDDLIPSWMNKERSKVLTPQCTRPKSKGECVVYWMQRDVRAIDNWALLYARHIAKTSPDDLPLQVVYVLPPPPADCEAVETEIDGDAANSTEILMMPPLVLEGCHMTRRHGDFLLGG
;
A
#
# COMPACT_ATOMS: atom_id res chain seq x y z
N LYS A 1 7.73 -18.99 36.03
CA LYS A 1 6.86 -18.15 35.17
C LYS A 1 7.79 -17.16 34.51
N GLU A 2 8.07 -17.37 33.23
CA GLU A 2 8.91 -16.48 32.46
C GLU A 2 8.10 -15.21 32.19
N GLU A 3 8.59 -14.05 32.63
CA GLU A 3 7.94 -12.78 32.33
C GLU A 3 8.15 -12.50 30.84
N VAL A 4 7.07 -12.60 30.07
CA VAL A 4 7.05 -12.18 28.68
C VAL A 4 7.13 -10.65 28.68
N ILE A 5 8.31 -10.11 28.39
CA ILE A 5 8.52 -8.69 28.17
C ILE A 5 7.82 -8.32 26.86
N VAL A 6 6.60 -7.81 26.95
CA VAL A 6 5.89 -7.30 25.78
C VAL A 6 6.53 -5.95 25.41
N PRO A 7 7.10 -5.80 24.21
CA PRO A 7 7.67 -4.53 23.80
C PRO A 7 6.56 -3.47 23.75
N SER A 8 6.78 -2.35 24.45
CA SER A 8 5.85 -1.23 24.47
C SER A 8 5.65 -0.70 23.05
N VAL A 9 4.40 -0.77 22.55
CA VAL A 9 4.06 -0.27 21.22
C VAL A 9 3.88 1.23 21.29
N HIS A 10 4.71 1.98 20.55
CA HIS A 10 4.55 3.41 20.41
C HIS A 10 3.38 3.70 19.46
N HIS A 11 2.26 4.13 20.03
CA HIS A 11 1.09 4.60 19.30
C HIS A 11 1.20 6.08 18.96
N VAL A 12 0.33 6.57 18.07
CA VAL A 12 0.22 7.99 17.74
C VAL A 12 -0.24 8.81 18.95
N ASP A 13 0.19 10.07 19.04
CA ASP A 13 -0.22 11.01 20.09
C ASP A 13 -1.75 11.27 20.09
N ASP A 14 -2.33 11.52 21.26
CA ASP A 14 -3.79 11.62 21.44
C ASP A 14 -4.41 12.81 20.70
N ASP A 15 -3.63 13.86 20.40
CA ASP A 15 -4.07 15.04 19.67
C ASP A 15 -4.22 14.80 18.16
N LEU A 16 -3.55 13.77 17.63
CA LEU A 16 -3.61 13.36 16.22
C LEU A 16 -4.60 12.22 15.98
N ILE A 17 -5.09 11.58 17.04
CA ILE A 17 -6.09 10.52 16.97
C ILE A 17 -7.49 11.15 16.95
N PRO A 18 -8.32 10.87 15.94
CA PRO A 18 -9.71 11.34 15.94
C PRO A 18 -10.52 10.62 17.03
N SER A 19 -11.53 11.28 17.58
CA SER A 19 -12.36 10.76 18.68
C SER A 19 -13.05 9.41 18.40
N TRP A 20 -13.26 9.08 17.13
CA TRP A 20 -13.88 7.82 16.70
C TRP A 20 -12.89 6.67 16.51
N MET A 21 -11.58 6.90 16.61
CA MET A 21 -10.55 5.88 16.38
C MET A 21 -9.91 5.42 17.69
N ASN A 22 -9.86 4.11 17.92
CA ASN A 22 -9.04 3.56 18.99
C ASN A 22 -7.54 3.74 18.64
N LYS A 23 -6.79 4.40 19.53
CA LYS A 23 -5.33 4.60 19.45
C LYS A 23 -4.53 3.33 19.23
N GLU A 24 -4.98 2.20 19.79
CA GLU A 24 -4.32 0.90 19.65
C GLU A 24 -4.30 0.38 18.21
N ARG A 25 -5.12 0.96 17.31
CA ARG A 25 -5.10 0.67 15.87
C ARG A 25 -3.93 1.31 15.13
N SER A 26 -3.19 2.21 15.78
CA SER A 26 -2.04 2.89 15.21
C SER A 26 -0.73 2.30 15.73
N LYS A 27 0.36 2.41 14.97
CA LYS A 27 1.72 2.17 15.46
C LYS A 27 2.65 3.10 14.71
N VAL A 28 3.46 3.86 15.44
CA VAL A 28 4.50 4.72 14.87
C VAL A 28 5.69 3.83 14.49
N LEU A 29 5.98 3.76 13.19
CA LEU A 29 7.07 2.94 12.67
C LEU A 29 8.43 3.67 12.68
N THR A 30 8.41 5.00 12.63
CA THR A 30 9.61 5.85 12.62
C THR A 30 9.59 6.74 13.87
N PRO A 31 10.21 6.31 14.98
CA PRO A 31 10.14 7.04 16.26
C PRO A 31 10.69 8.47 16.20
N GLN A 32 11.57 8.77 15.24
CA GLN A 32 12.14 10.10 15.04
C GLN A 32 11.13 11.08 14.41
N CYS A 33 10.04 10.57 13.83
CA CYS A 33 9.04 11.32 13.07
C CYS A 33 7.64 10.92 13.54
N THR A 34 7.24 11.36 14.73
CA THR A 34 5.93 11.05 15.32
C THR A 34 4.80 11.92 14.75
N ARG A 35 5.14 13.04 14.10
CA ARG A 35 4.18 14.04 13.61
C ARG A 35 4.33 14.31 12.12
N PRO A 36 3.24 14.69 11.43
CA PRO A 36 3.30 15.16 10.05
C PRO A 36 4.26 16.36 9.90
N LYS A 37 4.91 16.46 8.74
CA LYS A 37 5.80 17.59 8.43
C LYS A 37 4.98 18.86 8.26
N SER A 38 5.44 19.97 8.82
CA SER A 38 4.78 21.28 8.71
C SER A 38 4.73 21.84 7.28
N LYS A 39 5.64 21.41 6.39
CA LYS A 39 5.66 21.75 4.96
C LYS A 39 5.38 20.53 4.08
N GLY A 40 4.55 19.61 4.54
CA GLY A 40 4.12 18.47 3.72
C GLY A 40 3.24 18.92 2.57
N GLU A 41 3.38 18.31 1.40
CA GLU A 41 2.54 18.63 0.22
C GLU A 41 1.34 17.69 0.09
N CYS A 42 1.42 16.49 0.67
CA CYS A 42 0.35 15.49 0.64
C CYS A 42 0.49 14.48 1.78
N VAL A 43 -0.59 13.73 2.02
CA VAL A 43 -0.57 12.50 2.82
C VAL A 43 -0.64 11.31 1.89
N VAL A 44 0.25 10.33 2.07
CA VAL A 44 0.26 9.11 1.27
C VAL A 44 -0.22 7.93 2.11
N TYR A 45 -1.30 7.29 1.67
CA TYR A 45 -1.73 5.99 2.19
C TYR A 45 -1.17 4.88 1.29
N TRP A 46 -0.16 4.18 1.79
CA TRP A 46 0.36 2.98 1.14
C TRP A 46 -0.57 1.80 1.42
N MET A 47 -1.41 1.48 0.45
CA MET A 47 -2.35 0.38 0.47
C MET A 47 -1.62 -0.92 0.10
N GLN A 48 -1.81 -1.95 0.93
CA GLN A 48 -1.28 -3.29 0.66
C GLN A 48 -2.31 -4.36 1.03
N ARG A 49 -2.59 -4.55 2.33
CA ARG A 49 -3.47 -5.62 2.83
C ARG A 49 -4.97 -5.32 2.66
N ASP A 50 -5.37 -4.09 2.94
CA ASP A 50 -6.76 -3.67 3.02
C ASP A 50 -7.17 -2.94 1.72
N VAL A 51 -7.28 -3.68 0.60
CA VAL A 51 -7.61 -3.14 -0.73
C VAL A 51 -9.10 -2.81 -0.87
N ARG A 52 -9.59 -1.88 -0.05
CA ARG A 52 -10.97 -1.38 -0.05
C ARG A 52 -11.04 0.07 0.37
N ALA A 53 -12.03 0.79 -0.14
CA ALA A 53 -12.30 2.18 0.21
C ALA A 53 -13.23 2.33 1.44
N ILE A 54 -14.14 1.38 1.64
CA ILE A 54 -15.14 1.40 2.72
C ILE A 54 -14.60 0.63 3.93
N ASP A 55 -14.87 1.12 5.14
CA ASP A 55 -14.47 0.50 6.41
C ASP A 55 -12.98 0.13 6.48
N ASN A 56 -12.15 1.05 6.00
CA ASN A 56 -10.70 0.95 6.05
C ASN A 56 -10.14 1.96 7.05
N TRP A 57 -9.81 1.50 8.26
CA TRP A 57 -9.30 2.35 9.34
C TRP A 57 -8.03 3.11 8.96
N ALA A 58 -7.12 2.49 8.20
CA ALA A 58 -5.88 3.16 7.80
C ALA A 58 -6.16 4.28 6.80
N LEU A 59 -7.08 4.07 5.85
CA LEU A 59 -7.51 5.10 4.90
C LEU A 59 -8.28 6.23 5.59
N LEU A 60 -9.20 5.91 6.51
CA LEU A 60 -9.95 6.89 7.30
C LEU A 60 -9.02 7.77 8.13
N TYR A 61 -8.01 7.16 8.77
CA TYR A 61 -7.00 7.87 9.54
C TYR A 61 -6.13 8.77 8.64
N ALA A 62 -5.65 8.26 7.49
CA ALA A 62 -4.88 9.07 6.54
C ALA A 62 -5.68 10.29 6.05
N ARG A 63 -6.97 10.11 5.77
CA ARG A 63 -7.88 11.22 5.42
C ARG A 63 -8.06 12.21 6.56
N HIS A 64 -8.14 11.75 7.80
CA HIS A 64 -8.22 12.63 8.96
C HIS A 64 -6.99 13.53 9.05
N ILE A 65 -5.79 12.95 8.98
CA ILE A 65 -4.53 13.70 9.01
C ILE A 65 -4.42 14.70 7.86
N ALA A 66 -4.84 14.30 6.66
CA ALA A 66 -4.87 15.18 5.50
C ALA A 66 -5.74 16.43 5.75
N LYS A 67 -6.95 16.23 6.29
CA LYS A 67 -7.92 17.30 6.57
C LYS A 67 -7.59 18.17 7.77
N THR A 68 -6.93 17.63 8.79
CA THR A 68 -6.53 18.39 9.98
C THR A 68 -5.21 19.12 9.79
N SER A 69 -4.49 18.86 8.70
CA SER A 69 -3.32 19.63 8.33
C SER A 69 -3.72 21.08 7.99
N PRO A 70 -2.86 22.08 8.28
CA PRO A 70 -3.19 23.49 8.08
C PRO A 70 -3.64 23.87 6.67
N ASP A 71 -3.09 23.17 5.67
CA ASP A 71 -3.29 23.46 4.24
C ASP A 71 -4.34 22.54 3.57
N ASP A 72 -5.10 21.75 4.34
CA ASP A 72 -6.03 20.71 3.84
C ASP A 72 -5.39 19.87 2.72
N LEU A 73 -4.35 19.13 3.11
CA LEU A 73 -3.45 18.48 2.16
C LEU A 73 -4.19 17.41 1.34
N PRO A 74 -3.85 17.22 0.06
CA PRO A 74 -4.37 16.12 -0.72
C PRO A 74 -3.96 14.76 -0.14
N LEU A 75 -4.89 13.80 -0.17
CA LEU A 75 -4.63 12.39 0.17
C LEU A 75 -4.40 11.60 -1.12
N GLN A 76 -3.24 10.95 -1.23
CA GLN A 76 -2.91 10.04 -2.31
C GLN A 76 -2.89 8.59 -1.82
N VAL A 77 -3.44 7.68 -2.61
CA VAL A 77 -3.42 6.24 -2.33
C VAL A 77 -2.46 5.58 -3.30
N VAL A 78 -1.47 4.87 -2.77
CA VAL A 78 -0.47 4.16 -3.55
C VAL A 78 -0.60 2.67 -3.28
N TYR A 79 -0.67 1.87 -4.35
CA TYR A 79 -0.61 0.43 -4.29
C TYR A 79 0.58 -0.03 -5.11
N VAL A 80 1.44 -0.88 -4.53
CA VAL A 80 2.63 -1.41 -5.21
C VAL A 80 2.37 -2.87 -5.51
N LEU A 81 2.37 -3.22 -6.79
CA LEU A 81 2.29 -4.61 -7.22
C LEU A 81 3.60 -5.31 -6.81
N PRO A 82 3.53 -6.49 -6.17
CA PRO A 82 4.72 -7.29 -5.94
C PRO A 82 5.38 -7.64 -7.29
N PRO A 83 6.71 -7.76 -7.35
CA PRO A 83 7.37 -8.23 -8.56
C PRO A 83 6.86 -9.63 -8.92
N PRO A 84 6.89 -10.01 -10.21
CA PRO A 84 6.61 -11.37 -10.61
C PRO A 84 7.42 -12.37 -9.78
N PRO A 85 6.84 -13.53 -9.44
CA PRO A 85 7.61 -14.68 -8.96
C PRO A 85 8.82 -14.93 -9.86
N ALA A 86 9.96 -15.28 -9.26
CA ALA A 86 11.22 -15.47 -9.99
C ALA A 86 11.20 -16.65 -10.98
N ASP A 87 10.19 -17.51 -10.88
CA ASP A 87 9.91 -18.68 -11.70
C ASP A 87 8.90 -18.42 -12.84
N CYS A 88 8.42 -17.17 -12.99
CA CYS A 88 7.67 -16.76 -14.17
C CYS A 88 8.63 -16.61 -15.35
N GLU A 89 8.84 -17.68 -16.12
CA GLU A 89 9.55 -17.56 -17.40
C GLU A 89 8.81 -16.56 -18.29
N ALA A 90 9.55 -15.62 -18.87
CA ALA A 90 9.00 -14.68 -19.84
C ALA A 90 8.35 -15.48 -20.97
N VAL A 91 7.04 -15.34 -21.14
CA VAL A 91 6.35 -15.93 -22.28
C VAL A 91 6.86 -15.22 -23.53
N GLU A 92 7.76 -15.86 -24.26
CA GLU A 92 8.10 -15.48 -25.62
C GLU A 92 6.85 -15.67 -26.47
N THR A 93 6.12 -14.58 -26.70
CA THR A 93 5.08 -14.56 -27.71
C THR A 93 5.79 -14.37 -29.04
N GLU A 94 5.92 -15.46 -29.80
CA GLU A 94 6.39 -15.37 -31.18
C GLU A 94 5.39 -14.54 -31.99
N ILE A 95 5.78 -13.32 -32.33
CA ILE A 95 5.07 -12.48 -33.31
C ILE A 95 5.68 -12.83 -34.67
N ASP A 96 4.96 -13.62 -35.47
CA ASP A 96 5.27 -13.82 -36.88
C ASP A 96 5.15 -12.49 -37.62
N GLY A 97 6.28 -11.80 -37.83
CA GLY A 97 6.32 -10.55 -38.58
C GLY A 97 7.72 -10.02 -38.77
N ASP A 98 8.24 -10.13 -39.99
CA ASP A 98 9.46 -9.49 -40.50
C ASP A 98 9.53 -8.00 -40.12
N ALA A 99 10.29 -7.68 -39.09
CA ALA A 99 10.86 -6.35 -38.88
C ALA A 99 12.09 -6.45 -37.99
N ALA A 100 13.26 -6.44 -38.63
CA ALA A 100 14.54 -6.35 -37.97
C ALA A 100 14.60 -5.15 -37.01
N ASN A 101 15.10 -5.44 -35.80
CA ASN A 101 15.74 -4.50 -34.89
C ASN A 101 14.82 -3.54 -34.11
N SER A 102 14.09 -4.10 -33.15
CA SER A 102 13.73 -3.40 -31.91
C SER A 102 13.46 -4.44 -30.83
N THR A 103 14.53 -4.90 -30.17
CA THR A 103 14.45 -5.60 -28.88
C THR A 103 14.05 -4.58 -27.81
N GLU A 104 12.87 -3.98 -27.94
CA GLU A 104 12.17 -3.48 -26.77
C GLU A 104 11.60 -4.71 -26.11
N ILE A 105 12.33 -5.21 -25.11
CA ILE A 105 11.75 -6.06 -24.08
C ILE A 105 10.67 -5.20 -23.44
N LEU A 106 9.47 -5.22 -24.01
CA LEU A 106 8.25 -4.84 -23.34
C LEU A 106 8.17 -5.79 -22.16
N MET A 107 8.79 -5.39 -21.03
CA MET A 107 8.53 -5.94 -19.72
C MET A 107 7.05 -5.67 -19.43
N MET A 108 6.18 -6.46 -20.05
CA MET A 108 4.78 -6.49 -19.70
C MET A 108 4.73 -6.84 -18.21
N PRO A 109 4.03 -6.07 -17.38
CA PRO A 109 3.80 -6.49 -16.01
C PRO A 109 3.16 -7.90 -16.07
N PRO A 110 3.63 -8.84 -15.23
CA PRO A 110 3.16 -10.21 -15.28
C PRO A 110 1.64 -10.24 -15.15
N LEU A 111 1.00 -11.13 -15.90
CA LEU A 111 -0.43 -11.37 -15.82
C LEU A 111 -0.78 -11.64 -14.35
N VAL A 112 -1.48 -10.68 -13.73
CA VAL A 112 -1.86 -10.69 -12.30
C VAL A 112 -2.62 -11.98 -11.92
N LEU A 113 -3.16 -12.70 -12.92
CA LEU A 113 -3.94 -13.92 -12.78
C LEU A 113 -3.11 -15.19 -12.57
N GLU A 114 -1.90 -15.30 -13.14
CA GLU A 114 -1.24 -16.61 -13.28
C GLU A 114 -0.16 -16.90 -12.22
N GLY A 115 0.49 -15.86 -11.68
CA GLY A 115 1.61 -16.03 -10.73
C GLY A 115 1.42 -15.43 -9.34
N CYS A 116 0.40 -14.59 -9.14
CA CYS A 116 0.19 -14.00 -7.82
C CYS A 116 -0.51 -14.99 -6.89
N HIS A 117 0.24 -15.64 -6.00
CA HIS A 117 -0.30 -16.26 -4.78
C HIS A 117 -0.94 -15.25 -3.81
N MET A 118 -1.26 -14.03 -4.24
CA MET A 118 -2.29 -13.25 -3.58
C MET A 118 -3.57 -14.06 -3.69
N THR A 119 -4.11 -14.48 -2.53
CA THR A 119 -5.34 -15.29 -2.40
C THR A 119 -6.27 -15.01 -3.58
N ARG A 120 -6.68 -16.01 -4.37
CA ARG A 120 -7.54 -15.89 -5.57
C ARG A 120 -8.56 -14.74 -5.54
N ARG A 121 -9.17 -14.49 -4.37
CA ARG A 121 -10.00 -13.30 -4.05
C ARG A 121 -9.43 -11.92 -4.45
N HIS A 122 -8.14 -11.68 -4.28
CA HIS A 122 -7.50 -10.41 -4.60
C HIS A 122 -7.32 -10.23 -6.11
N GLY A 123 -6.98 -11.30 -6.84
CA GLY A 123 -6.88 -11.28 -8.30
C GLY A 123 -8.25 -11.06 -8.94
N ASP A 124 -9.25 -11.83 -8.51
CA ASP A 124 -10.63 -11.71 -9.00
C ASP A 124 -11.20 -10.30 -8.71
N PHE A 125 -10.93 -9.73 -7.53
CA PHE A 125 -11.39 -8.38 -7.16
C PHE A 125 -10.75 -7.27 -8.02
N LEU A 126 -9.45 -7.38 -8.33
CA LEU A 126 -8.76 -6.36 -9.12
C LEU A 126 -9.17 -6.37 -10.60
N LEU A 127 -9.68 -7.50 -11.11
CA LEU A 127 -9.98 -7.71 -12.52
C LEU A 127 -11.48 -7.79 -12.84
N GLY A 128 -12.34 -7.51 -11.85
CA GLY A 128 -13.77 -7.34 -12.07
C GLY A 128 -14.64 -8.58 -11.84
N GLY A 129 -14.09 -9.66 -11.28
CA GLY A 129 -14.80 -10.89 -10.94
C GLY A 129 -14.95 -11.86 -12.10
#